data_AF-A0AAV4HHQ3-F1
#
_entry.id   AF-A0AAV4HHQ3-F1
#
_cell.length_a   1.000
_cell.length_b   1.000
_cell.length_c   1.000
_cell.angle_alpha   90.00
_cell.angle_beta   90.00
_cell.angle_gamma   90.00
#
_symmetry.space_group_name_H-M   'P 1'
#
loop_
_entity.id
_entity.type
_entity.pdbx_description
1 polymer ?
#
loop_
_entity_poly.entity_id
_entity_poly.type
_entity_poly.pdbx_seq_one_letter_code
_entity_poly.pdbx_strand_id
1 'polypeptide(L)'
;MGRTSKSKGSSPSSASMGYCRNYTDEDLQRALQAVKADTAISAAARENNIPRITLHDYVHGKSSVGKRAGRAPGIPADIEDQIVQKVVFAAEAGFPITKMQLLSKVGRLVKRLNHRPQVNL
;
A
#
# COMPACT_ATOMS: atom_id res chain seq x y z
N MET A 1 4.24 45.04 3.65
CA MET A 1 4.04 43.63 4.07
C MET A 1 4.24 42.74 2.86
N GLY A 2 5.21 41.84 2.93
CA GLY A 2 5.85 41.19 1.78
C GLY A 2 4.97 40.18 1.05
N ARG A 3 5.14 40.12 -0.27
CA ARG A 3 4.59 39.08 -1.14
C ARG A 3 5.36 37.79 -0.88
N THR A 4 4.74 36.79 -0.25
CA THR A 4 5.35 35.46 -0.13
C THR A 4 5.28 34.77 -1.48
N SER A 5 6.44 34.52 -2.06
CA SER A 5 6.67 33.74 -3.26
C SER A 5 6.23 32.28 -3.04
N LYS A 6 5.12 31.88 -3.66
CA LYS A 6 4.73 30.47 -3.75
C LYS A 6 5.62 29.80 -4.80
N SER A 7 6.56 28.99 -4.35
CA SER A 7 7.34 28.08 -5.19
C SER A 7 6.36 27.16 -5.93
N LYS A 8 6.35 27.24 -7.26
CA LYS A 8 5.59 26.30 -8.09
C LYS A 8 6.34 24.97 -8.06
N GLY A 9 5.85 24.04 -7.24
CA GLY A 9 6.17 22.62 -7.40
C GLY A 9 5.78 22.21 -8.82
N SER A 10 6.75 21.67 -9.55
CA SER A 10 6.65 21.18 -10.92
C SER A 10 5.62 20.05 -11.00
N SER A 11 4.39 20.36 -11.38
CA SER A 11 3.38 19.34 -11.72
C SER A 11 3.79 18.65 -13.02
N PRO A 12 3.77 17.30 -13.11
CA PRO A 12 4.13 16.61 -14.33
C PRO A 12 3.09 16.89 -15.43
N SER A 13 3.63 16.95 -16.64
CA SER A 13 2.97 17.27 -17.91
C SER A 13 1.69 16.46 -18.15
N SER A 14 0.66 17.16 -18.60
CA SER A 14 -0.66 16.68 -19.05
C SER A 14 -0.58 15.66 -20.19
N ALA A 15 -0.93 14.39 -19.92
CA ALA A 15 -1.42 13.45 -20.94
C ALA A 15 -2.14 12.24 -20.30
N SER A 16 -3.35 11.95 -20.78
CA SER A 16 -4.29 10.86 -20.42
C SER A 16 -5.20 11.08 -19.20
N MET A 17 -6.45 11.48 -19.49
CA MET A 17 -7.54 11.62 -18.53
C MET A 17 -8.13 10.25 -18.20
N GLY A 18 -7.40 9.47 -17.39
CA GLY A 18 -7.97 8.39 -16.59
C GLY A 18 -8.35 8.92 -15.20
N TYR A 19 -9.28 8.25 -14.51
CA TYR A 19 -9.59 8.47 -13.08
C TYR A 19 -8.42 8.04 -12.16
N CYS A 20 -7.19 8.32 -12.58
CA CYS A 20 -5.99 7.98 -11.86
C CYS A 20 -5.77 9.00 -10.75
N ARG A 21 -5.26 8.49 -9.63
CA ARG A 21 -4.85 9.27 -8.47
C ARG A 21 -3.80 10.31 -8.90
N ASN A 22 -4.13 11.61 -8.83
CA ASN A 22 -3.24 12.72 -9.23
C ASN A 22 -2.23 13.15 -8.15
N TYR A 23 -2.15 12.42 -7.04
CA TYR A 23 -1.27 12.71 -5.91
C TYR A 23 -0.45 11.47 -5.58
N THR A 24 0.82 11.66 -5.23
CA THR A 24 1.71 10.54 -4.95
C THR A 24 1.48 9.98 -3.53
N ASP A 25 2.17 8.89 -3.18
CA ASP A 25 2.15 8.38 -1.81
C ASP A 25 2.92 9.31 -0.86
N GLU A 26 3.97 9.97 -1.35
CA GLU A 26 4.76 10.94 -0.58
C GLU A 26 3.93 12.20 -0.24
N ASP A 27 3.12 12.70 -1.17
CA ASP A 27 2.19 13.81 -0.93
C ASP A 27 1.19 13.46 0.18
N LEU A 28 0.68 12.24 0.15
CA LEU A 28 -0.27 11.75 1.16
C LEU A 28 0.39 11.60 2.53
N GLN A 29 1.62 11.09 2.59
CA GLN A 29 2.38 10.99 3.84
C GLN A 29 2.66 12.37 4.45
N ARG A 30 3.07 13.35 3.63
CA ARG A 30 3.27 14.74 4.07
C ARG A 30 1.99 15.35 4.62
N ALA A 31 0.87 15.16 3.93
CA ALA A 31 -0.43 15.65 4.39
C ALA A 31 -0.86 15.00 5.72
N LEU A 32 -0.64 13.70 5.89
CA LEU A 32 -0.94 12.99 7.14
C LEU A 32 -0.05 13.46 8.31
N GLN A 33 1.23 13.73 8.05
CA GLN A 33 2.13 14.31 9.06
C GLN A 33 1.69 15.71 9.47
N ALA A 34 1.27 16.54 8.52
CA ALA A 34 0.75 17.87 8.80
C ALA A 34 -0.52 17.81 9.67
N VAL A 35 -1.44 16.89 9.40
CA VAL A 35 -2.65 16.70 10.23
C VAL A 35 -2.29 16.23 11.64
N LYS A 36 -1.26 15.40 11.78
CA LYS A 36 -0.73 15.00 13.11
C LYS A 36 -0.08 16.16 13.87
N ALA A 37 0.43 17.16 13.17
CA ALA A 37 1.00 18.39 13.73
C ALA A 37 -0.06 19.51 13.91
N ASP A 38 -1.32 19.13 14.15
CA ASP A 38 -2.46 20.02 14.41
C ASP A 38 -2.86 20.98 13.26
N THR A 39 -2.44 20.72 12.01
CA THR A 39 -2.98 21.47 10.88
C THR A 39 -4.37 20.96 10.48
N ALA A 40 -5.26 21.88 10.14
CA ALA A 40 -6.60 21.51 9.68
C ALA A 40 -6.53 20.68 8.39
N ILE A 41 -7.33 19.61 8.30
CA ILE A 41 -7.40 18.69 7.14
C ILE A 41 -7.56 19.46 5.82
N SER A 42 -8.36 20.53 5.81
CA SER A 42 -8.57 21.37 4.63
C SER A 42 -7.30 22.12 4.17
N ALA A 43 -6.50 22.60 5.13
CA ALA A 43 -5.24 23.29 4.83
C ALA A 43 -4.20 22.30 4.31
N ALA A 44 -4.01 21.17 5.00
CA ALA A 44 -3.08 20.12 4.60
C ALA A 44 -3.40 19.54 3.20
N ALA A 45 -4.69 19.35 2.90
CA ALA A 45 -5.17 18.89 1.60
C ALA A 45 -4.85 19.88 0.47
N ARG A 46 -5.05 21.19 0.71
CA ARG A 46 -4.76 22.25 -0.27
C ARG A 46 -3.27 22.42 -0.54
N GLU A 47 -2.44 22.26 0.49
CA GLU A 47 -0.99 22.39 0.36
C GLU A 47 -0.39 21.24 -0.46
N ASN A 48 -0.92 20.02 -0.30
CA ASN A 48 -0.42 18.82 -0.97
C ASN A 48 -1.24 18.43 -2.22
N ASN A 49 -2.19 19.27 -2.67
CA ASN A 49 -3.06 19.01 -3.83
C ASN A 49 -3.84 17.68 -3.77
N ILE A 50 -4.28 17.28 -2.57
CA ILE A 50 -5.05 16.05 -2.34
C ILE A 50 -6.53 16.42 -2.18
N PRO A 51 -7.48 15.64 -2.71
CA PRO A 51 -8.89 15.87 -2.42
C PRO A 51 -9.17 15.78 -0.91
N ARG A 52 -9.92 16.74 -0.37
CA ARG A 52 -10.22 16.81 1.08
C ARG A 52 -10.85 15.52 1.61
N ILE A 53 -11.76 14.93 0.84
CA ILE A 53 -12.50 13.70 1.20
C ILE A 53 -11.52 12.53 1.31
N THR A 54 -10.58 12.46 0.38
CA THR A 54 -9.52 11.44 0.38
C THR A 54 -8.68 11.55 1.65
N LEU A 55 -8.14 12.74 1.97
CA LEU A 55 -7.32 12.91 3.17
C LEU A 55 -8.13 12.56 4.44
N HIS A 56 -9.39 12.97 4.50
CA HIS A 56 -10.31 12.61 5.58
C HIS A 56 -10.46 11.09 5.72
N ASP A 57 -10.66 10.34 4.63
CA ASP A 57 -10.79 8.88 4.68
C ASP A 57 -9.52 8.17 5.16
N TYR A 58 -8.32 8.72 4.88
CA TYR A 58 -7.07 8.22 5.44
C TYR A 58 -6.91 8.56 6.93
N VAL A 59 -7.33 9.75 7.36
CA VAL A 59 -7.30 10.17 8.78
C VAL A 59 -8.24 9.31 9.62
N HIS A 60 -9.43 8.99 9.12
CA HIS A 60 -10.41 8.14 9.79
C HIS A 60 -10.19 6.63 9.57
N GLY A 61 -9.07 6.23 8.96
CA GLY A 61 -8.66 4.83 8.84
C GLY A 61 -9.48 3.98 7.86
N LYS A 62 -10.32 4.58 7.02
CA LYS A 62 -11.03 3.83 5.96
C LYS A 62 -10.06 3.33 4.87
N SER A 63 -9.00 4.10 4.63
CA SER A 63 -7.92 3.76 3.71
C SER A 63 -6.58 3.83 4.44
N SER A 64 -5.65 2.94 4.07
CA SER A 64 -4.28 2.97 4.57
C SER A 64 -3.30 3.14 3.42
N VAL A 65 -2.22 3.90 3.69
CA VAL A 65 -1.17 4.16 2.71
C VAL A 65 -0.53 2.83 2.30
N GLY A 66 -0.39 2.59 1.00
CA GLY A 66 0.21 1.36 0.47
C GLY A 66 -0.68 0.10 0.47
N LYS A 67 -1.92 0.16 0.98
CA LYS A 67 -2.83 -0.98 0.91
C LYS A 67 -3.39 -1.12 -0.50
N ARG A 68 -3.21 -2.31 -1.08
CA ARG A 68 -3.83 -2.67 -2.35
C ARG A 68 -5.36 -2.75 -2.19
N ALA A 69 -6.08 -2.20 -3.16
CA ALA A 69 -7.53 -2.34 -3.22
C ALA A 69 -7.92 -3.82 -3.41
N GLY A 70 -8.98 -4.26 -2.74
CA GLY A 70 -9.55 -5.61 -2.88
C GLY A 70 -9.48 -6.46 -1.61
N ARG A 71 -9.75 -7.76 -1.80
CA ARG A 71 -9.78 -8.75 -0.71
C ARG A 71 -8.39 -8.91 -0.10
N ALA A 72 -8.34 -9.09 1.21
CA ALA A 72 -7.10 -9.42 1.90
C ALA A 72 -6.47 -10.70 1.30
N PRO A 73 -5.13 -10.77 1.23
CA PRO A 73 -4.42 -11.97 0.79
C PRO A 73 -4.83 -13.21 1.58
N GLY A 74 -4.89 -14.37 0.91
CA GLY A 74 -5.26 -15.65 1.55
C GLY A 74 -4.17 -16.26 2.44
N ILE A 75 -2.95 -15.73 2.38
CA ILE A 75 -1.82 -16.04 3.26
C ILE A 75 -1.23 -14.73 3.77
N PRO A 76 -0.70 -14.69 5.01
CA PRO A 76 0.03 -13.53 5.52
C PRO A 76 1.37 -13.37 4.80
N ALA A 77 1.85 -12.13 4.73
CA ALA A 77 3.09 -11.76 4.02
C ALA A 77 4.31 -12.56 4.51
N ASP A 78 4.43 -12.77 5.83
CA ASP A 78 5.56 -13.52 6.42
C ASP A 78 5.66 -14.96 5.90
N ILE A 79 4.52 -15.59 5.57
CA ILE A 79 4.48 -16.93 5.01
C ILE A 79 4.80 -16.90 3.52
N GLU A 80 4.34 -15.86 2.82
CA GLU A 80 4.68 -15.65 1.41
C GLU A 80 6.20 -15.50 1.22
N ASP A 81 6.86 -14.72 2.08
CA ASP A 81 8.32 -14.53 2.06
C ASP A 81 9.07 -15.85 2.29
N GLN A 82 8.63 -16.67 3.25
CA GLN A 82 9.20 -18.00 3.47
C GLN A 82 9.03 -18.94 2.28
N ILE A 83 7.91 -18.82 1.55
CA ILE A 83 7.67 -19.61 0.33
C ILE A 83 8.65 -19.16 -0.76
N VAL A 84 8.82 -17.85 -0.95
CA VAL A 84 9.75 -17.29 -1.94
C VAL A 84 11.18 -17.74 -1.64
N GLN A 85 11.65 -17.59 -0.40
CA GLN A 85 12.98 -18.03 0.03
C GLN A 85 13.22 -19.51 -0.28
N LYS A 86 12.25 -20.38 0.00
CA LYS A 86 12.35 -21.82 -0.30
C LYS A 86 12.40 -22.13 -1.79
N VAL A 87 11.65 -21.39 -2.60
CA VAL A 87 11.65 -21.57 -4.06
C VAL A 87 13.01 -21.14 -4.63
N VAL A 88 13.52 -20.00 -4.19
CA VAL A 88 14.84 -19.48 -4.61
C VAL A 88 15.95 -20.44 -4.18
N PHE A 89 15.98 -20.83 -2.90
CA PHE A 89 16.96 -21.78 -2.38
C PHE A 89 16.94 -23.13 -3.12
N ALA A 90 15.76 -23.67 -3.40
CA ALA A 90 15.63 -24.92 -4.15
C ALA A 90 16.14 -24.77 -5.59
N ALA A 91 15.86 -23.63 -6.24
CA ALA A 91 16.37 -23.35 -7.58
C ALA A 91 17.90 -23.22 -7.60
N GLU A 92 18.49 -22.51 -6.64
CA GLU A 92 19.94 -22.36 -6.47
C GLU A 92 20.63 -23.71 -6.19
N ALA A 93 19.99 -24.59 -5.43
CA ALA A 93 20.45 -25.94 -5.15
C ALA A 93 20.31 -26.90 -6.37
N GLY A 94 19.82 -26.44 -7.51
CA GLY A 94 19.63 -27.25 -8.72
C GLY A 94 18.30 -28.02 -8.80
N PHE A 95 17.37 -27.75 -7.89
CA PHE A 95 16.05 -28.39 -7.81
C PHE A 95 14.92 -27.36 -7.94
N PRO A 96 14.73 -26.71 -9.10
CA PRO A 96 13.70 -25.70 -9.27
C PRO A 96 12.30 -26.28 -9.06
N ILE A 97 11.48 -25.57 -8.28
CA ILE A 97 10.10 -25.96 -8.00
C ILE A 97 9.20 -25.51 -9.15
N THR A 98 8.43 -26.43 -9.72
CA THR A 98 7.50 -26.08 -10.81
C THR A 98 6.28 -25.31 -10.29
N LYS A 99 5.68 -24.49 -11.16
CA LYS A 99 4.44 -23.75 -10.85
C LYS A 99 3.34 -24.66 -10.29
N MET A 100 3.16 -25.86 -10.85
CA MET A 100 2.13 -26.81 -10.41
C MET A 100 2.41 -27.37 -9.01
N GLN A 101 3.66 -27.70 -8.70
CA GLN A 101 4.07 -28.15 -7.38
C GLN A 101 3.88 -27.03 -6.35
N LEU A 102 4.24 -25.79 -6.70
CA LEU A 102 4.06 -24.63 -5.85
C LEU A 102 2.59 -24.40 -5.54
N LEU A 103 1.74 -24.32 -6.56
CA LEU A 103 0.29 -24.12 -6.39
C LEU A 103 -0.36 -25.26 -5.57
N SER A 104 0.06 -26.51 -5.78
CA SER A 104 -0.46 -27.65 -5.01
C SER A 104 -0.03 -27.62 -3.54
N LYS A 105 1.20 -27.16 -3.24
CA LYS A 105 1.71 -27.00 -1.87
C LYS A 105 1.04 -25.82 -1.17
N VAL A 106 0.98 -24.66 -1.82
CA VAL A 106 0.37 -23.44 -1.27
C VAL A 106 -1.13 -23.62 -1.08
N GLY A 107 -1.83 -24.25 -2.03
CA GLY A 107 -3.26 -24.56 -1.88
C GLY A 107 -3.56 -25.43 -0.65
N ARG A 108 -2.73 -26.43 -0.36
CA ARG A 108 -2.82 -27.22 0.88
C ARG A 108 -2.50 -26.40 2.13
N LEU A 109 -1.54 -25.49 2.04
CA LEU A 109 -1.18 -24.58 3.13
C LEU A 109 -2.34 -23.63 3.47
N VAL A 110 -2.95 -22.98 2.47
CA VAL A 110 -4.11 -22.10 2.66
C VAL A 110 -5.27 -22.83 3.31
N LYS A 111 -5.58 -24.04 2.84
CA LYS A 111 -6.63 -24.87 3.46
C LYS A 111 -6.32 -25.13 4.94
N ARG A 112 -5.09 -25.51 5.28
CA ARG A 112 -4.69 -25.75 6.69
C ARG A 112 -4.78 -24.50 7.56
N LEU A 113 -4.39 -23.33 7.03
CA LEU A 113 -4.51 -22.07 7.76
C LEU A 113 -5.96 -21.67 7.99
N ASN A 114 -6.85 -21.89 7.03
CA ASN A 114 -8.29 -21.58 7.19
C ASN A 114 -9.03 -22.51 8.17
N HIS A 115 -8.52 -23.72 8.45
CA HIS A 115 -9.15 -24.65 9.40
C HIS A 115 -8.60 -24.53 10.83
N ARG A 116 -7.47 -23.84 11.04
CA ARG A 116 -7.01 -23.49 12.39
C ARG A 116 -7.61 -22.14 12.76
N PRO A 117 -8.53 -22.05 13.74
CA PRO A 117 -8.81 -20.76 14.35
C PRO A 117 -7.49 -20.23 14.91
N GLN A 118 -7.15 -18.99 14.54
CA GLN A 118 -5.97 -18.31 15.07
C GLN A 118 -6.17 -18.21 16.59
N VAL A 119 -5.41 -19.03 17.33
CA VAL A 119 -5.34 -18.94 18.79
C VAL A 119 -4.55 -17.68 19.11
N ASN A 120 -5.25 -16.62 19.52
CA ASN A 120 -4.61 -15.46 20.14
C ASN A 120 -4.07 -15.92 21.49
N LEU A 121 -2.74 -15.91 21.65
CA LEU A 121 -2.04 -15.99 22.93
C LEU A 121 -1.87 -14.57 23.49
#